data_AF-A0A972I3F0-F1
#
_entry.id   AF-A0A972I3F0-F1
#
_cell.length_a   1.000
_cell.length_b   1.000
_cell.length_c   1.000
_cell.angle_alpha   90.00
_cell.angle_beta   90.00
_cell.angle_gamma   90.00
#
_symmetry.space_group_name_H-M   'P 1'
#
loop_
_entity.id
_entity.type
_entity.pdbx_description
1 polymer ?
#
loop_
_entity_poly.entity_id
_entity_poly.type
_entity_poly.pdbx_seq_one_letter_code
_entity_poly.pdbx_strand_id
1 'polypeptide(L)'
;MIHQYKMNGYNIVMDGNSGAVHAVDPVAYDIISMYENKKKNEIISIILARYEGVTKEDVIETIEEVEELVREQLLFSVDPFEEVAMEFKSKQSVLKALCLHVAHACNMDCKY
;
A
#
# COMPACT_ATOMS: atom_id res chain seq x y z
N MET A 1 -4.20 4.09 3.07
CA MET A 1 -4.60 3.91 1.64
C MET A 1 -3.94 2.65 1.10
N ILE A 2 -4.69 1.74 0.47
CA ILE A 2 -4.12 0.55 -0.17
C ILE A 2 -3.98 0.74 -1.68
N HIS A 3 -2.81 0.40 -2.22
CA HIS A 3 -2.56 0.32 -3.66
C HIS A 3 -2.27 -1.13 -4.06
N GLN A 4 -3.00 -1.63 -5.06
CA GLN A 4 -2.87 -3.01 -5.53
C GLN A 4 -2.60 -3.03 -7.03
N TYR A 5 -1.59 -3.79 -7.44
CA TYR A 5 -1.26 -3.96 -8.85
C TYR A 5 -0.60 -5.31 -9.12
N LYS A 6 -0.64 -5.72 -10.40
CA LYS A 6 -0.01 -6.95 -10.87
C LYS A 6 1.10 -6.60 -11.85
N MET A 7 2.30 -7.10 -11.62
CA MET A 7 3.45 -6.84 -12.47
C MET A 7 4.39 -8.05 -12.50
N ASN A 8 4.83 -8.45 -13.69
CA ASN A 8 5.77 -9.56 -13.89
C ASN A 8 5.38 -10.87 -13.20
N GLY A 9 4.08 -11.17 -13.11
CA GLY A 9 3.57 -12.38 -12.46
C GLY A 9 3.41 -12.30 -10.94
N TYR A 10 3.73 -11.15 -10.33
CA TYR A 10 3.52 -10.89 -8.91
C TYR A 10 2.23 -10.13 -8.67
N ASN A 11 1.50 -10.49 -7.62
CA ASN A 11 0.41 -9.68 -7.08
C ASN A 11 0.96 -8.88 -5.90
N ILE A 12 0.97 -7.55 -6.04
CA ILE A 12 1.60 -6.64 -5.08
C ILE A 12 0.52 -5.79 -4.42
N VAL A 13 0.57 -5.74 -3.09
CA VAL A 13 -0.28 -4.92 -2.24
C VAL A 13 0.61 -3.99 -1.43
N MET A 14 0.36 -2.69 -1.50
CA MET A 14 1.11 -1.68 -0.78
C MET A 14 0.19 -0.88 0.12
N ASP A 15 0.56 -0.77 1.40
CA ASP A 15 -0.06 0.17 2.32
C ASP A 15 0.73 1.49 2.31
N GLY A 16 0.07 2.56 1.85
CA GLY A 16 0.71 3.86 1.69
C GLY A 16 1.03 4.59 3.00
N ASN A 17 0.28 4.30 4.07
CA ASN A 17 0.43 5.02 5.34
C ASN A 17 1.52 4.38 6.21
N SER A 18 1.61 3.05 6.22
CA SER A 18 2.68 2.32 6.93
C SER A 18 3.92 2.10 6.08
N GLY A 19 3.79 2.17 4.75
CA GLY A 19 4.86 1.85 3.80
C GLY A 19 5.09 0.34 3.62
N ALA A 20 4.24 -0.51 4.18
CA ALA A 20 4.35 -1.96 4.04
C ALA A 20 4.06 -2.41 2.60
N VAL A 21 4.81 -3.40 2.12
CA VAL A 21 4.67 -3.99 0.78
C VAL A 21 4.58 -5.51 0.92
N HIS A 22 3.51 -6.07 0.36
CA HIS A 22 3.20 -7.50 0.42
C HIS A 22 3.16 -8.07 -0.99
N ALA A 23 3.91 -9.16 -1.22
CA ALA A 23 3.78 -9.98 -2.41
C ALA A 23 2.94 -11.20 -2.03
N VAL A 24 1.74 -11.32 -2.62
CA VAL A 24 0.72 -12.27 -2.16
C VAL A 24 0.27 -13.20 -3.28
N ASP A 25 -0.30 -14.34 -2.90
CA ASP A 25 -0.96 -15.22 -3.86
C ASP A 25 -2.28 -14.61 -4.38
N PRO A 26 -2.90 -15.19 -5.44
CA PRO A 26 -4.13 -14.67 -6.01
C PRO A 26 -5.34 -14.65 -5.06
N VAL A 27 -5.44 -15.61 -4.14
CA VAL A 27 -6.55 -15.74 -3.19
C VAL A 27 -6.47 -14.60 -2.18
N ALA A 28 -5.31 -14.42 -1.56
CA ALA A 28 -5.05 -13.32 -0.63
C ALA A 28 -5.23 -11.95 -1.31
N TYR A 29 -4.74 -11.78 -2.54
CA TYR A 29 -4.93 -10.54 -3.31
C TYR A 29 -6.41 -10.17 -3.48
N ASP A 30 -7.23 -11.14 -3.88
CA ASP A 30 -8.66 -10.90 -4.07
C ASP A 30 -9.38 -10.65 -2.74
N ILE A 31 -9.03 -11.36 -1.67
CA ILE A 31 -9.58 -11.13 -0.32
C ILE A 31 -9.29 -9.70 0.13
N ILE A 32 -8.04 -9.25 0.03
CA ILE A 32 -7.62 -7.89 0.41
C ILE A 32 -8.39 -6.83 -0.39
N SER A 33 -8.60 -7.05 -1.69
CA SER A 33 -9.39 -6.14 -2.54
C SER A 33 -10.86 -5.95 -2.09
N MET A 34 -11.41 -6.92 -1.36
CA MET A 34 -12.81 -6.92 -0.92
C MET A 34 -12.97 -6.60 0.58
N TYR A 35 -11.88 -6.62 1.35
CA TYR A 35 -11.89 -6.60 2.82
C TYR A 35 -12.69 -5.45 3.43
N GLU A 36 -12.49 -4.21 2.98
CA GLU A 36 -13.21 -3.03 3.53
C GLU A 36 -14.67 -2.93 3.08
N ASN A 37 -15.03 -3.57 1.96
CA ASN A 37 -16.30 -3.33 1.28
C ASN A 37 -17.31 -4.47 1.41
N LYS A 38 -16.90 -5.64 1.90
CA LYS A 38 -17.74 -6.84 1.97
C LYS A 38 -17.63 -7.54 3.32
N LYS A 39 -18.69 -8.25 3.69
CA LYS A 39 -18.69 -9.07 4.92
C LYS A 39 -17.91 -10.36 4.71
N LYS A 40 -17.29 -10.90 5.78
CA LYS A 40 -16.54 -12.18 5.78
C LYS A 40 -17.27 -13.31 5.02
N ASN A 41 -18.57 -13.52 5.29
CA ASN A 41 -19.36 -14.57 4.63
C ASN A 41 -19.54 -14.36 3.11
N GLU A 42 -19.63 -13.11 2.65
CA GLU A 42 -19.72 -12.80 1.23
C GLU A 42 -18.38 -13.04 0.53
N ILE A 43 -17.28 -12.64 1.17
CA ILE A 43 -15.91 -12.88 0.68
C ILE A 43 -15.68 -14.38 0.50
N ILE A 44 -16.02 -15.18 1.53
CA ILE A 44 -15.91 -16.65 1.48
C ILE A 44 -16.68 -17.20 0.28
N SER A 45 -17.94 -16.79 0.10
CA SER A 45 -18.78 -17.29 -0.99
C SER A 45 -18.21 -16.93 -2.37
N ILE A 46 -17.62 -15.73 -2.51
CA ILE A 46 -17.04 -15.26 -3.77
C ILE A 46 -15.74 -16.01 -4.11
N ILE A 47 -14.87 -16.21 -3.12
CA ILE A 47 -13.58 -16.87 -3.32
C ILE A 47 -13.79 -18.34 -3.66
N LEU A 48 -14.66 -19.04 -2.94
CA LEU A 48 -14.99 -20.45 -3.22
C LEU A 48 -15.63 -20.65 -4.61
N ALA A 49 -16.36 -19.64 -5.12
CA ALA A 49 -16.92 -19.69 -6.47
C ALA A 49 -15.89 -19.38 -7.55
N ARG A 50 -14.79 -18.69 -7.23
CA ARG A 50 -13.76 -18.25 -8.17
C ARG A 50 -12.58 -19.20 -8.29
N TYR A 51 -12.19 -19.83 -7.18
CA TYR A 51 -11.00 -20.67 -7.09
C TYR A 51 -11.37 -22.12 -6.82
N GLU A 52 -11.07 -23.00 -7.78
CA GLU A 52 -11.21 -24.45 -7.59
C GLU A 52 -10.08 -24.97 -6.69
N GLY A 53 -10.41 -25.88 -5.77
CA GLY A 53 -9.44 -26.50 -4.86
C GLY A 53 -9.11 -25.71 -3.60
N VAL A 54 -9.68 -24.50 -3.43
CA VAL A 54 -9.61 -23.73 -2.19
C VAL A 54 -10.76 -24.17 -1.28
N THR A 55 -10.45 -24.54 -0.03
CA THR A 55 -11.44 -24.93 0.96
C THR A 55 -11.98 -23.71 1.71
N LYS A 56 -13.11 -23.88 2.41
CA LYS A 56 -13.67 -22.79 3.21
C LYS A 56 -12.73 -22.41 4.34
N GLU A 57 -12.05 -23.39 4.90
CA GLU A 57 -11.07 -23.27 5.97
C GLU A 57 -9.89 -22.42 5.52
N ASP A 58 -9.32 -22.67 4.33
CA ASP A 58 -8.22 -21.88 3.76
C ASP A 58 -8.60 -20.39 3.65
N VAL A 59 -9.81 -20.09 3.16
CA VAL A 59 -10.28 -18.71 3.03
C VAL A 59 -10.44 -18.04 4.39
N ILE A 60 -10.90 -18.78 5.41
CA ILE A 60 -11.05 -18.24 6.76
C ILE A 60 -9.68 -17.92 7.35
N GLU A 61 -8.70 -18.82 7.19
CA GLU A 61 -7.33 -18.63 7.64
C GLU A 61 -6.70 -17.40 6.97
N THR A 62 -6.79 -17.26 5.65
CA THR A 62 -6.27 -16.07 4.95
C THR A 62 -6.94 -14.78 5.41
N ILE A 63 -8.24 -14.80 5.70
CA ILE A 63 -8.94 -13.63 6.26
C ILE A 63 -8.39 -13.29 7.65
N GLU A 64 -8.09 -14.29 8.48
CA GLU A 64 -7.53 -14.08 9.83
C GLU A 64 -6.11 -13.52 9.77
N GLU A 65 -5.27 -13.97 8.83
CA GLU A 65 -3.95 -13.38 8.55
C GLU A 65 -4.07 -11.92 8.10
N VAL A 66 -5.03 -11.61 7.20
CA VAL A 66 -5.30 -10.23 6.79
C VAL A 66 -5.73 -9.38 7.98
N GLU A 67 -6.63 -9.88 8.83
CA GLU A 67 -7.07 -9.19 10.05
C GLU A 67 -5.91 -8.96 11.03
N GLU A 68 -4.95 -9.89 11.11
CA GLU A 68 -3.74 -9.72 11.91
C GLU A 68 -2.85 -8.58 11.39
N LEU A 69 -2.59 -8.55 10.08
CA LEU A 69 -1.85 -7.45 9.46
C LEU A 69 -2.55 -6.10 9.66
N VAL A 70 -3.89 -6.06 9.70
CA VAL A 70 -4.63 -4.85 10.04
C VAL A 70 -4.42 -4.44 11.50
N ARG A 71 -4.47 -5.40 12.43
CA ARG A 71 -4.20 -5.13 13.86
C ARG A 71 -2.79 -4.59 14.08
N GLU A 72 -1.81 -5.12 13.33
CA GLU A 72 -0.41 -4.67 13.38
C GLU A 72 -0.14 -3.35 12.63
N GLN A 73 -1.17 -2.73 12.03
CA GLN A 73 -1.03 -1.53 11.20
C GLN A 73 -0.09 -1.74 9.99
N LEU A 74 0.02 -2.97 9.49
CA LEU A 74 0.77 -3.31 8.27
C LEU A 74 -0.13 -3.38 7.03
N LEU A 75 -1.44 -3.30 7.21
CA LEU A 75 -2.43 -3.24 6.14
C LEU A 75 -3.64 -2.41 6.60
N PHE A 76 -4.16 -1.55 5.72
CA PHE A 76 -5.23 -0.58 6.04
C PHE A 76 -4.89 0.33 7.22
N SER A 77 -3.62 0.76 7.30
CA SER A 77 -3.13 1.58 8.42
C SER A 77 -3.61 3.02 8.34
N VAL A 78 -3.72 3.66 9.52
CA VAL A 78 -4.12 5.07 9.66
C VAL A 78 -2.91 5.98 9.45
N ASP A 79 -3.10 7.19 8.91
CA ASP A 79 -2.02 8.17 8.78
C ASP A 79 -1.66 8.75 10.17
N PRO A 80 -0.47 8.46 10.73
CA PRO A 80 -0.10 8.98 12.05
C PRO A 80 0.25 10.48 12.03
N PHE A 81 0.40 11.08 10.84
CA PHE A 81 0.80 12.48 10.68
C PHE A 81 -0.36 13.42 10.35
N GLU A 82 -1.58 12.91 10.14
CA GLU A 82 -2.72 13.69 9.68
C GLU A 82 -3.00 14.92 10.57
N GLU A 83 -3.02 14.71 11.90
CA GLU A 83 -3.30 15.78 12.87
C GLU A 83 -2.16 16.82 12.94
N VAL A 84 -0.91 16.38 12.86
CA VAL A 84 0.27 17.24 13.02
C VAL A 84 0.72 17.91 11.73
N ALA A 85 0.24 17.45 10.56
CA ALA A 85 0.63 17.96 9.25
C ALA A 85 0.36 19.46 9.09
N MET A 86 -0.73 19.97 9.68
CA MET A 86 -1.04 21.41 9.66
C MET A 86 -0.03 22.25 10.45
N GLU A 87 0.47 21.73 11.57
CA GLU A 87 1.47 22.43 12.37
C GLU A 87 2.83 22.49 11.68
N PHE A 88 3.24 21.41 10.99
CA PHE A 88 4.52 21.35 10.28
C PHE A 88 4.62 22.36 9.12
N LYS A 89 3.51 22.63 8.42
CA LYS A 89 3.48 23.66 7.36
C LYS A 89 3.84 25.06 7.88
N SER A 90 3.50 25.37 9.13
CA SER A 90 3.79 26.69 9.71
C SER A 90 5.27 26.93 10.05
N LYS A 91 6.09 25.87 10.13
CA LYS A 91 7.48 25.91 10.63
C LYS A 91 8.55 25.69 9.54
N GLN A 92 8.19 25.71 8.27
CA GLN A 92 9.04 25.23 7.16
C GLN A 92 10.03 26.28 6.57
N SER A 93 10.62 27.14 7.39
CA SER A 93 11.53 28.20 6.92
C SER A 93 13.03 27.94 7.15
N VAL A 94 13.43 26.68 7.34
CA VAL A 94 14.85 26.32 7.51
C VAL A 94 15.48 25.98 6.15
N LEU A 95 16.56 26.69 5.79
CA LEU A 95 17.38 26.36 4.62
C LEU A 95 18.03 24.98 4.82
N LYS A 96 17.61 23.97 4.04
CA LYS A 96 18.16 22.61 4.11
C LYS A 96 19.29 22.35 3.13
N ALA A 97 19.31 23.09 2.02
CA ALA A 97 20.32 22.98 0.98
C ALA A 97 20.37 24.30 0.19
N LEU A 98 21.53 24.59 -0.41
CA LEU A 98 21.76 25.74 -1.28
C LEU A 98 22.31 25.23 -2.61
N CYS A 99 21.62 25.49 -3.72
CA CYS A 99 22.18 25.28 -5.05
C CYS A 99 23.02 26.50 -5.43
N LEU A 100 24.33 26.33 -5.53
CA LEU A 100 25.24 27.40 -5.93
C LEU A 100 25.56 27.28 -7.40
N HIS A 101 25.10 28.27 -8.16
CA HIS A 101 25.48 28.40 -9.56
C HIS A 101 26.86 29.06 -9.65
N VAL A 102 27.91 28.25 -9.49
CA VAL A 102 29.31 28.73 -9.49
C VAL A 102 29.67 29.41 -10.82
N ALA A 103 29.11 28.91 -11.92
CA ALA A 103 29.21 29.51 -13.24
C ALA A 103 27.89 29.32 -13.99
N HIS A 104 27.51 30.31 -14.82
CA HIS A 104 26.35 30.22 -15.70
C HIS A 104 26.71 29.79 -17.13
N ALA A 105 28.00 29.65 -17.43
CA ALA A 105 28.48 29.13 -18.71
C ALA A 105 28.99 27.70 -18.53
N CYS A 106 28.62 26.84 -19.46
CA CYS A 106 29.16 25.50 -19.63
C CYS A 106 29.84 25.41 -21.01
N ASN A 107 30.74 24.45 -21.18
CA ASN A 107 31.30 24.10 -22.49
C ASN A 107 30.39 23.12 -23.27
N MET A 108 29.16 22.90 -22.80
CA MET A 108 28.15 22.05 -23.41
C MET A 108 26.83 22.80 -23.53
N ASP A 109 26.11 22.55 -24.62
CA ASP A 109 24.77 23.11 -24.90
C ASP A 109 23.71 21.99 -24.85
N CYS A 110 23.54 21.39 -23.68
CA CYS A 110 22.52 20.35 -23.47
C CYS A 110 21.10 20.90 -23.74
N LYS A 111 20.33 20.21 -24.59
CA LYS A 111 19.02 20.69 -25.09
C LYS A 111 17.80 20.38 -24.21
N TYR A 112 17.92 19.49 -23.23
CA TYR A 112 16.81 18.99 -22.42
C TYR A 112 16.32 20.01 -21.39
#